data_AF-A0A0G0WVL7-F1
#
_entry.id   AF-A0A0G0WVL7-F1
#
_cell.length_a   1.000
_cell.length_b   1.000
_cell.length_c   1.000
_cell.angle_alpha   90.00
_cell.angle_beta   90.00
_cell.angle_gamma   90.00
#
_symmetry.space_group_name_H-M   'P 1'
#
loop_
_entity.id
_entity.type
_entity.pdbx_description
1 polymer ?
#
loop_
_entity_poly.entity_id
_entity_poly.type
_entity_poly.pdbx_seq_one_letter_code
_entity_poly.pdbx_strand_id
1 'polypeptide(L)'
;MLKIRLINFIILLVVIFLSISLVRSIATLGTKKKIISDTEKKLVEAKQEQQNLKRDLAKVESPEYIEKQIRNKLNLGKEGEIVLVLPTITSPVTPTPSVELSNWEKWVKLFIK
;
A
#
# COMPACT_ATOMS: atom_id res chain seq x y z
N MET A 1 34.09 -28.64 50.49
CA MET A 1 33.98 -28.60 49.01
C MET A 1 32.56 -28.38 48.48
N LEU A 2 31.54 -29.15 48.93
CA LEU A 2 30.18 -29.06 48.36
C LEU A 2 29.53 -27.67 48.48
N LYS A 3 29.69 -26.99 49.62
CA LYS A 3 29.11 -25.65 49.89
C LYS A 3 29.64 -24.56 48.93
N ILE A 4 30.92 -24.61 48.58
CA ILE A 4 31.55 -23.67 47.63
C ILE A 4 31.07 -23.93 46.20
N ARG A 5 30.88 -25.19 45.81
CA ARG A 5 30.29 -25.54 44.51
C ARG A 5 28.83 -25.06 44.40
N LEU A 6 28.07 -25.14 45.49
CA LEU A 6 26.69 -24.63 45.55
C LEU A 6 26.63 -23.09 45.44
N ILE A 7 27.51 -22.38 46.16
CA ILE A 7 27.62 -20.92 46.08
C ILE A 7 27.98 -20.46 44.66
N ASN A 8 28.94 -21.13 44.01
CA ASN A 8 29.30 -20.82 42.62
C ASN A 8 28.13 -21.04 41.65
N PHE A 9 27.31 -22.07 41.88
CA PHE A 9 26.13 -22.35 41.06
C PHE A 9 25.06 -21.26 41.22
N ILE A 10 24.84 -20.78 42.44
CA ILE A 10 23.91 -19.68 42.73
C ILE A 10 24.39 -18.38 42.06
N ILE A 11 25.69 -18.08 42.16
CA ILE A 11 26.28 -16.89 41.50
C ILE A 11 26.10 -16.97 39.98
N LEU A 12 26.35 -18.14 39.38
CA LEU A 12 26.17 -18.36 37.94
C LEU A 12 24.71 -18.16 37.51
N LEU A 13 23.76 -18.63 38.32
CA LEU A 13 22.32 -18.44 38.06
C LEU A 13 21.94 -16.95 38.13
N VAL A 14 22.46 -16.21 39.11
CA VAL A 14 22.24 -14.76 39.25
C VAL A 14 22.82 -14.00 38.04
N VAL A 15 24.01 -14.36 37.57
CA VAL A 15 24.64 -13.74 36.39
C VAL A 15 23.82 -14.00 35.13
N ILE A 16 23.32 -15.22 34.94
CA ILE A 16 22.45 -15.56 33.80
C ILE A 16 21.14 -14.76 33.88
N PHE A 17 20.54 -14.67 35.06
CA PHE A 17 19.31 -13.92 35.27
C PHE A 17 19.48 -12.43 34.97
N LEU A 18 20.56 -11.81 35.46
CA LEU A 18 20.89 -10.42 35.14
C LEU A 18 21.10 -10.24 33.63
N SER A 19 21.85 -11.14 33.00
CA SER A 19 22.13 -11.07 31.56
C SER A 19 20.83 -11.08 30.73
N ILE A 20 19.87 -11.94 31.07
CA ILE A 20 18.56 -11.99 30.40
C ILE A 20 17.78 -10.68 30.61
N SER A 21 17.83 -10.11 31.80
CA SER A 21 17.17 -8.84 32.12
C SER A 21 17.75 -7.67 31.31
N LEU A 22 19.08 -7.60 31.19
CA LEU A 22 19.75 -6.55 30.40
C LEU A 22 19.42 -6.66 28.91
N VAL A 23 19.42 -7.87 28.34
CA VAL A 23 19.07 -8.09 26.93
C VAL A 23 17.63 -7.65 26.65
N ARG A 24 16.68 -7.97 27.55
CA ARG A 24 15.28 -7.52 27.42
C ARG A 24 15.17 -6.00 27.48
N SER A 25 15.89 -5.34 28.40
CA SER A 25 15.89 -3.88 28.52
C SER A 25 16.39 -3.20 27.24
N ILE A 26 17.50 -3.68 26.68
CA ILE A 26 18.06 -3.15 25.42
C ILE A 26 17.11 -3.37 24.24
N ALA A 27 16.47 -4.53 24.15
CA ALA A 27 15.47 -4.80 23.11
C ALA A 27 14.28 -3.83 23.16
N THR A 28 13.83 -3.45 24.36
CA THR A 28 12.73 -2.47 24.52
C THR A 28 13.11 -1.04 24.12
N LEU A 29 14.39 -0.67 24.18
CA LEU A 29 14.85 0.64 23.71
C LEU A 29 14.87 0.72 22.17
N GLY A 30 15.27 -0.38 21.50
CA GLY A 30 15.27 -0.47 20.04
C GLY A 30 13.86 -0.35 19.44
N THR A 31 12.86 -1.02 20.05
CA THR A 31 11.47 -0.95 19.59
C THR A 31 10.86 0.43 19.78
N LYS A 32 11.15 1.11 20.90
CA LYS A 32 10.67 2.48 21.15
C LYS A 32 11.22 3.48 20.11
N LYS A 33 12.49 3.36 19.73
CA LYS A 33 13.10 4.23 18.70
C LYS A 33 12.46 4.02 17.33
N LYS A 34 12.16 2.76 16.97
CA LYS A 34 11.47 2.43 15.71
C LYS A 34 10.05 3.01 15.67
N ILE A 35 9.30 2.88 16.77
CA ILE A 35 7.94 3.43 16.88
C ILE A 35 7.96 4.96 16.70
N ILE A 36 8.89 5.67 17.35
CA ILE A 36 9.00 7.13 17.22
C ILE A 36 9.28 7.52 15.75
N SER A 37 10.23 6.86 15.11
CA SER A 37 10.57 7.12 13.70
C SER A 37 9.39 6.84 12.76
N ASP A 38 8.66 5.74 12.97
CA ASP A 38 7.51 5.37 12.15
C ASP A 38 6.35 6.36 12.35
N THR A 39 6.11 6.81 13.58
CA THR A 39 5.09 7.81 13.89
C THR A 39 5.43 9.18 13.29
N GLU A 40 6.69 9.61 13.37
CA GLU A 40 7.14 10.88 12.79
C GLU A 40 7.02 10.87 11.27
N LYS A 41 7.40 9.77 10.61
CA LYS A 41 7.24 9.60 9.17
C LYS A 41 5.77 9.69 8.75
N LYS A 42 4.87 8.98 9.44
CA LYS A 42 3.42 9.05 9.19
C LYS A 42 2.86 10.46 9.37
N LEU A 43 3.37 11.21 10.34
CA LEU A 43 2.94 12.60 10.59
C LEU A 43 3.36 13.52 9.43
N VAL A 44 4.57 13.34 8.90
CA VAL A 44 5.05 14.09 7.73
C VAL A 44 4.22 13.76 6.49
N GLU A 45 3.97 12.47 6.22
CA GLU A 45 3.15 12.01 5.10
C GLU A 45 1.73 12.59 5.17
N ALA A 46 1.07 12.49 6.33
CA ALA A 46 -0.28 13.01 6.52
C ALA A 46 -0.35 14.53 6.36
N LYS A 47 0.68 15.28 6.82
CA LYS A 47 0.74 16.74 6.61
C LYS A 47 0.89 17.09 5.13
N GLN A 48 1.71 16.34 4.39
CA GLN A 48 1.91 16.55 2.96
C GLN A 48 0.63 16.26 2.18
N GLU A 49 -0.05 15.17 2.51
CA GLU A 49 -1.35 14.80 1.93
C GLU A 49 -2.40 15.88 2.21
N GLN A 50 -2.50 16.36 3.45
CA GLN A 50 -3.42 17.44 3.81
C GLN A 50 -3.14 18.72 2.99
N GLN A 51 -1.88 19.09 2.77
CA GLN A 51 -1.55 20.25 1.94
C GLN A 51 -1.92 20.04 0.47
N ASN A 52 -1.69 18.85 -0.08
CA ASN A 52 -2.06 18.53 -1.45
C ASN A 52 -3.58 18.57 -1.63
N LEU A 53 -4.32 17.94 -0.73
CA LEU A 53 -5.78 17.97 -0.73
C LEU A 53 -6.33 19.40 -0.64
N LYS A 54 -5.75 20.26 0.21
CA LYS A 54 -6.13 21.68 0.28
C LYS A 54 -5.89 22.42 -1.04
N ARG A 55 -4.78 22.14 -1.72
CA ARG A 55 -4.49 22.74 -3.04
C ARG A 55 -5.47 22.26 -4.09
N ASP A 56 -5.82 20.98 -4.10
CA ASP A 56 -6.75 20.43 -5.08
C ASP A 56 -8.18 20.91 -4.82
N LEU A 57 -8.57 21.03 -3.56
CA LEU A 57 -9.83 21.63 -3.16
C LEU A 57 -9.92 23.09 -3.63
N ALA A 58 -8.87 23.89 -3.41
CA ALA A 58 -8.82 25.27 -3.91
C ALA A 58 -8.89 25.37 -5.45
N LYS A 59 -8.35 24.40 -6.19
CA LYS A 59 -8.49 24.35 -7.66
C LYS A 59 -9.93 24.03 -8.08
N VAL A 60 -10.58 23.09 -7.38
CA VAL A 60 -11.95 22.65 -7.69
C VAL A 60 -13.00 23.69 -7.30
N GLU A 61 -12.77 24.44 -6.21
CA GLU A 61 -13.63 25.55 -5.78
C GLU A 61 -13.48 26.81 -6.66
N SER A 62 -12.48 26.86 -7.54
CA SER A 62 -12.32 28.01 -8.41
C SER A 62 -13.53 28.19 -9.34
N PRO A 63 -14.04 29.43 -9.52
CA PRO A 63 -15.21 29.69 -10.36
C PRO A 63 -15.01 29.24 -11.81
N GLU A 64 -13.78 29.28 -12.31
CA GLU A 64 -13.38 28.80 -13.63
C GLU A 64 -13.56 27.29 -13.78
N TYR A 65 -13.20 26.51 -12.75
CA TYR A 65 -13.40 25.06 -12.75
C TYR A 65 -14.89 24.72 -12.68
N ILE A 66 -15.65 25.41 -11.83
CA ILE A 66 -17.11 25.23 -11.72
C ILE A 66 -17.79 25.53 -13.06
N GLU A 67 -17.47 26.67 -13.69
CA GLU A 67 -18.00 27.04 -15.01
C GLU A 67 -17.64 25.99 -16.07
N LYS A 68 -16.39 25.50 -16.07
CA LYS A 68 -15.94 24.45 -16.99
C LYS A 68 -16.69 23.13 -16.76
N GLN A 69 -16.93 22.73 -15.51
CA GLN A 69 -17.71 21.53 -15.21
C GLN A 69 -19.17 21.68 -15.66
N ILE A 70 -19.81 22.82 -15.37
CA ILE A 70 -21.19 23.10 -15.81
C ILE A 70 -21.26 23.06 -17.34
N ARG A 71 -20.32 23.70 -18.03
CA ARG A 71 -20.23 23.74 -19.49
C ARG A 71 -20.09 22.33 -20.10
N ASN A 72 -19.17 21.53 -19.57
CA ASN A 72 -18.97 20.14 -19.99
C ASN A 72 -20.20 19.25 -19.73
N LYS A 73 -20.87 19.42 -18.58
CA LYS A 73 -22.06 18.63 -18.21
C LYS A 73 -23.28 18.97 -19.05
N LEU A 74 -23.37 20.20 -19.54
CA LEU A 74 -24.44 20.67 -20.40
C LEU A 74 -24.12 20.53 -21.90
N ASN A 75 -22.96 19.92 -22.25
CA ASN A 75 -22.47 19.84 -23.64
C ASN A 75 -22.43 21.21 -24.34
N LEU A 76 -22.29 22.30 -23.59
CA LEU A 76 -22.12 23.63 -24.13
C LEU A 76 -20.63 23.78 -24.46
N GLY A 77 -20.24 24.18 -25.67
CA GLY A 77 -18.84 24.51 -25.99
C GLY A 77 -18.61 26.01 -25.82
N LYS A 78 -17.38 26.45 -25.49
CA LYS A 78 -16.98 27.84 -25.74
C LYS A 78 -16.78 28.06 -27.25
N GLU A 79 -16.79 29.32 -27.72
CA GLU A 79 -16.43 29.64 -29.10
C GLU A 79 -15.09 29.00 -29.47
N GLY A 80 -15.09 28.07 -30.44
CA GLY A 80 -13.91 27.32 -30.88
C GLY A 80 -13.76 25.89 -30.33
N GLU A 81 -14.61 25.42 -29.40
CA GLU A 81 -14.60 24.03 -28.90
C GLU A 81 -15.56 23.14 -29.71
N ILE A 82 -15.08 22.00 -30.22
CA ILE A 82 -15.90 21.02 -30.95
C ILE A 82 -16.33 19.91 -29.99
N VAL A 83 -17.64 19.81 -29.71
CA VAL A 83 -18.22 18.75 -28.87
C VAL A 83 -18.35 17.47 -29.70
N LEU A 84 -17.42 16.54 -29.54
CA LEU A 84 -17.43 15.25 -30.23
C LEU A 84 -18.22 14.21 -29.41
N VAL A 85 -19.44 13.87 -29.84
CA VAL A 85 -20.21 12.76 -29.27
C VAL A 85 -19.79 11.48 -30.00
N LEU A 86 -18.96 10.66 -29.34
CA LEU A 86 -18.57 9.36 -29.86
C LEU A 86 -19.74 8.37 -29.71
N PRO A 87 -20.10 7.61 -30.76
CA PRO A 87 -21.03 6.50 -30.60
C PRO A 87 -20.42 5.47 -29.64
N THR A 88 -21.25 4.87 -28.78
CA THR A 88 -20.83 3.75 -27.94
C THR A 88 -20.32 2.65 -28.86
N ILE A 89 -18.99 2.50 -28.94
CA ILE A 89 -18.40 1.27 -29.44
C ILE A 89 -18.81 0.18 -28.47
N THR A 90 -19.91 -0.52 -28.77
CA THR A 90 -20.14 -1.84 -28.22
C THR A 90 -18.91 -2.63 -28.59
N SER A 91 -17.96 -2.78 -27.67
CA SER A 91 -16.81 -3.66 -27.88
C SER A 91 -17.39 -5.04 -28.15
N PRO A 92 -17.36 -5.58 -29.38
CA PRO A 92 -17.55 -7.00 -29.51
C PRO A 92 -16.20 -7.62 -29.15
N VAL A 93 -16.24 -8.87 -28.73
CA VAL A 93 -15.08 -9.66 -28.35
C VAL A 93 -14.53 -9.33 -26.97
N THR A 94 -15.36 -9.61 -25.96
CA THR A 94 -14.86 -10.43 -24.85
C THR A 94 -14.03 -11.55 -25.45
N PRO A 95 -12.72 -11.67 -25.17
CA PRO A 95 -11.99 -12.85 -25.61
C PRO A 95 -12.70 -14.04 -24.99
N THR A 96 -13.25 -14.91 -25.84
CA THR A 96 -13.73 -16.24 -25.43
C THR A 96 -12.66 -16.80 -24.48
N PRO A 97 -13.01 -17.21 -23.25
CA PRO A 97 -12.03 -17.80 -22.35
C PRO A 97 -11.43 -19.00 -23.07
N SER A 98 -10.23 -18.80 -23.62
CA SER A 98 -9.44 -19.86 -24.20
C SER A 98 -9.04 -20.68 -23.01
N VAL A 99 -9.77 -21.77 -22.78
CA VAL A 99 -9.33 -22.82 -21.86
C VAL A 99 -7.92 -23.16 -22.33
N GLU A 100 -6.90 -22.78 -21.56
CA GLU A 100 -5.50 -23.06 -21.85
C GLU A 100 -5.29 -24.57 -21.67
N LEU A 101 -5.74 -25.36 -22.64
CA LEU A 101 -5.41 -26.77 -22.73
C LEU A 101 -3.89 -26.87 -22.91
N SER A 102 -3.29 -27.73 -22.10
CA SER A 102 -1.87 -28.03 -22.16
C SER A 102 -1.53 -28.60 -23.53
N ASN A 103 -0.31 -28.39 -24.01
CA ASN A 103 0.05 -28.70 -25.40
C ASN A 103 -0.26 -30.16 -25.76
N TRP A 104 -0.06 -31.12 -24.84
CA TRP A 104 -0.34 -32.53 -25.07
C TRP A 104 -1.84 -32.83 -25.25
N GLU A 105 -2.74 -32.14 -24.55
CA GLU A 105 -4.19 -32.30 -24.68
C GLU A 105 -4.67 -31.88 -26.07
N LYS A 106 -4.03 -30.84 -26.64
CA LYS A 106 -4.25 -30.41 -28.03
C LYS A 106 -3.81 -31.50 -29.02
N TRP A 107 -2.67 -32.14 -28.79
CA TRP A 107 -2.19 -33.26 -29.61
C TRP A 107 -3.13 -34.47 -29.52
N VAL A 108 -3.56 -34.87 -28.33
CA VAL A 108 -4.51 -36.00 -28.17
C VAL A 108 -5.80 -35.72 -28.93
N LYS A 109 -6.40 -34.52 -28.76
CA LYS A 109 -7.64 -34.16 -29.48
C LYS A 109 -7.51 -34.19 -31.00
N LEU A 110 -6.34 -33.84 -31.54
CA LEU A 110 -6.09 -33.81 -32.98
C LEU A 110 -5.88 -35.20 -33.58
N PHE A 111 -5.22 -36.10 -32.83
CA PHE A 111 -4.74 -37.38 -33.37
C PHE A 111 -5.49 -38.60 -32.86
N ILE A 112 -6.27 -38.46 -31.78
CA ILE A 112 -6.94 -39.57 -31.10
C ILE A 112 -8.37 -39.11 -30.80
N LYS A 113 -9.26 -39.29 -31.77
CA LYS A 113 -10.72 -39.12 -31.62
C LYS A 113 -11.35 -40.48 -31.34
#